data_AF-A0A5E8HG58-F1
#
_entry.id   AF-A0A5E8HG58-F1
#
_cell.length_a   1.000
_cell.length_b   1.000
_cell.length_c   1.000
_cell.angle_alpha   90.00
_cell.angle_beta   90.00
_cell.angle_gamma   90.00
#
_symmetry.space_group_name_H-M   'P 1'
#
loop_
_entity.id
_entity.type
_entity.pdbx_description
1 polymer ?
#
loop_
_entity_poly.entity_id
_entity_poly.type
_entity_poly.pdbx_seq_one_letter_code
_entity_poly.pdbx_strand_id
1 'polypeptide(L)'
;MTEKDLEWRELVNKKEEFLHILRILNHYYEMRGETKSKQFGFRRQLADSDPNRVQIFFAKIGNFEYQVACRILPNEDTETWIHIDGIAEERERLLTIGNTEHPVFSLVCLGDLFKIAVPTLLSI
;
A
#
# COMPACT_ATOMS: atom_id res chain seq x y z
N MET A 1 -1.54 24.20 -7.42
CA MET A 1 -2.26 22.94 -7.16
C MET A 1 -2.74 23.05 -5.74
N THR A 2 -4.03 23.34 -5.54
CA THR A 2 -4.62 23.55 -4.22
C THR A 2 -4.41 22.29 -3.38
N GLU A 3 -3.89 22.44 -2.17
CA GLU A 3 -3.87 21.42 -1.13
C GLU A 3 -5.33 20.98 -0.91
N LYS A 4 -5.76 19.95 -1.63
CA LYS A 4 -6.88 19.14 -1.15
C LYS A 4 -6.31 18.42 0.06
N ASP A 5 -6.84 18.72 1.24
CA ASP A 5 -6.64 17.89 2.41
C ASP A 5 -6.93 16.44 2.00
N LEU A 6 -5.89 15.62 1.98
CA LEU A 6 -6.01 14.24 1.59
C LEU A 6 -6.90 13.54 2.61
N GLU A 7 -7.94 12.85 2.13
CA GLU A 7 -8.80 12.03 2.98
C GLU A 7 -8.05 10.75 3.38
N TRP A 8 -7.29 10.84 4.45
CA TRP A 8 -6.54 9.72 5.00
C TRP A 8 -7.45 8.69 5.65
N ARG A 9 -7.14 7.41 5.37
CA ARG A 9 -7.79 6.26 5.97
C ARG A 9 -6.75 5.34 6.59
N GLU A 10 -7.03 4.84 7.79
CA GLU A 10 -6.18 3.88 8.48
C GLU A 10 -6.62 2.44 8.19
N LEU A 11 -5.66 1.60 7.85
CA LEU A 11 -5.87 0.17 7.74
C LEU A 11 -5.76 -0.46 9.13
N VAL A 12 -6.89 -0.67 9.78
CA VAL A 12 -6.94 -1.25 11.14
C VAL A 12 -6.92 -2.79 11.09
N ASN A 13 -7.58 -3.38 10.09
CA ASN A 13 -7.68 -4.83 9.89
C ASN A 13 -6.90 -5.26 8.64
N LYS A 14 -6.55 -6.55 8.53
CA LYS A 14 -5.83 -7.10 7.37
C LYS A 14 -4.49 -6.44 7.06
N LYS A 15 -3.79 -5.96 8.10
CA LYS A 15 -2.46 -5.34 7.95
C LYS A 15 -1.45 -6.33 7.37
N GLU A 16 -1.59 -7.61 7.69
CA GLU A 16 -0.80 -8.72 7.15
C GLU A 16 -0.84 -8.80 5.61
N GLU A 17 -1.98 -8.48 4.99
CA GLU A 17 -2.11 -8.45 3.53
C GLU A 17 -1.29 -7.30 2.93
N PHE A 18 -1.34 -6.12 3.55
CA PHE A 18 -0.50 -5.01 3.13
C PHE A 18 0.99 -5.33 3.27
N LEU A 19 1.38 -5.91 4.41
CA LEU A 19 2.76 -6.34 4.63
C LEU A 19 3.18 -7.41 3.61
N HIS A 20 2.30 -8.32 3.24
CA HIS A 20 2.54 -9.33 2.21
C HIS A 20 2.78 -8.71 0.82
N ILE A 21 1.94 -7.74 0.40
CA ILE A 21 2.15 -6.96 -0.82
C ILE A 21 3.54 -6.31 -0.79
N LEU A 22 3.90 -5.71 0.36
CA LEU A 22 5.20 -5.07 0.54
C LEU A 22 6.37 -6.04 0.41
N ARG A 23 6.26 -7.27 0.95
CA ARG A 23 7.28 -8.32 0.80
C ARG A 23 7.51 -8.68 -0.66
N ILE A 24 6.44 -8.85 -1.44
CA ILE A 24 6.52 -9.17 -2.87
C ILE A 24 7.25 -8.05 -3.62
N LEU A 25 6.87 -6.79 -3.37
CA LEU A 25 7.51 -5.63 -4.00
C LEU A 25 8.98 -5.50 -3.61
N ASN A 26 9.31 -5.66 -2.32
CA ASN A 26 10.68 -5.60 -1.85
C ASN A 26 11.53 -6.70 -2.51
N HIS A 27 11.02 -7.93 -2.61
CA HIS A 27 11.71 -9.03 -3.28
C HIS A 27 12.01 -8.70 -4.76
N TYR A 28 11.04 -8.11 -5.47
CA TYR A 28 11.26 -7.65 -6.84
C TYR A 28 12.39 -6.60 -6.94
N TYR A 29 12.43 -5.62 -6.05
CA TYR A 29 13.50 -4.62 -6.01
C TYR A 29 14.87 -5.22 -5.66
N GLU A 30 14.91 -6.22 -4.78
CA GLU A 30 16.13 -6.97 -4.45
C GLU A 30 16.69 -7.68 -5.67
N MET A 31 15.85 -8.39 -6.43
CA MET A 31 16.26 -9.06 -7.67
C MET A 31 16.82 -8.08 -8.70
N ARG A 32 16.35 -6.82 -8.68
CA ARG A 32 16.84 -5.75 -9.56
C ARG A 32 18.07 -5.00 -9.03
N GLY A 33 18.52 -5.29 -7.81
CA GLY A 33 19.63 -4.58 -7.16
C GLY A 33 19.30 -3.16 -6.70
N GLU A 34 18.02 -2.80 -6.61
CA GLU A 34 17.52 -1.46 -6.26
C GLU A 34 17.38 -1.27 -4.74
N THR A 35 18.36 -1.71 -3.96
CA THR A 35 18.26 -1.84 -2.48
C THR A 35 18.91 -0.72 -1.69
N LYS A 36 19.50 0.27 -2.36
CA LYS A 36 20.36 1.28 -1.71
C LYS A 36 19.62 2.45 -1.06
N SER A 37 18.32 2.60 -1.29
CA SER A 37 17.57 3.75 -0.77
C SER A 37 17.18 3.55 0.70
N LYS A 38 17.17 4.65 1.48
CA LYS A 38 16.67 4.63 2.86
C LYS A 38 15.23 4.12 2.93
N GLN A 39 14.41 4.54 1.96
CA GLN A 39 13.02 4.12 1.84
C GLN A 39 12.89 2.61 1.61
N PHE A 40 13.78 1.98 0.83
CA PHE A 40 13.81 0.53 0.69
C PHE A 40 14.12 -0.15 2.04
N GLY A 41 15.11 0.36 2.78
CA GLY A 41 15.43 -0.13 4.12
C GLY A 41 14.23 -0.08 5.08
N PHE A 42 13.51 1.05 5.09
CA PHE A 42 12.27 1.18 5.88
C PHE A 42 11.19 0.20 5.42
N ARG A 43 10.91 0.10 4.11
CA ARG A 43 9.90 -0.84 3.58
C ARG A 43 10.24 -2.29 3.92
N ARG A 44 11.51 -2.66 3.92
CA ARG A 44 11.95 -4.00 4.33
C ARG A 44 11.64 -4.26 5.80
N GLN A 45 12.04 -3.34 6.69
CA GLN A 45 11.74 -3.43 8.11
C GLN A 45 10.23 -3.48 8.37
N LEU A 46 9.45 -2.66 7.67
CA LEU A 46 8.00 -2.60 7.79
C LEU A 46 7.37 -3.96 7.41
N ALA A 47 7.78 -4.54 6.28
CA ALA A 47 7.26 -5.81 5.77
C ALA A 47 7.45 -7.00 6.75
N ASP A 48 8.51 -6.95 7.54
CA ASP A 48 8.88 -7.97 8.54
C ASP A 48 8.36 -7.66 9.95
N SER A 49 7.72 -6.50 10.15
CA SER A 49 7.21 -6.08 11.45
C SER A 49 5.93 -6.82 11.85
N ASP A 50 5.69 -6.90 13.16
CA ASP A 50 4.41 -7.38 13.72
C ASP A 50 3.27 -6.45 13.27
N PRO A 51 2.18 -6.97 12.67
CA PRO A 51 0.98 -6.19 12.32
C PRO A 51 0.43 -5.31 13.45
N ASN A 52 0.57 -5.73 14.71
CA ASN A 52 0.13 -4.97 15.89
C ASN A 52 1.04 -3.79 16.23
N ARG A 53 2.23 -3.75 15.64
CA ARG A 53 3.24 -2.70 15.85
C ARG A 53 3.39 -1.76 14.67
N VAL A 54 2.51 -1.84 13.67
CA VAL A 54 2.55 -0.96 12.50
C VAL A 54 1.25 -0.16 12.40
N GLN A 55 1.38 1.09 11.98
CA GLN A 55 0.26 1.91 11.53
C GLN A 55 0.43 2.17 10.04
N ILE A 56 -0.67 2.01 9.30
CA ILE A 56 -0.68 2.06 7.84
C ILE A 56 -1.84 2.96 7.44
N PHE A 57 -1.54 4.00 6.68
CA PHE A 57 -2.51 4.99 6.22
C PHE A 57 -2.45 5.11 4.70
N PHE A 58 -3.63 5.34 4.12
CA PHE A 58 -3.80 5.49 2.69
C PHE A 58 -4.59 6.75 2.39
N ALA A 59 -4.20 7.49 1.36
CA ALA A 59 -5.01 8.51 0.73
C ALA A 59 -5.05 8.28 -0.77
N LYS A 60 -6.25 8.29 -1.36
CA LYS A 60 -6.41 8.09 -2.80
C LYS A 60 -6.10 9.40 -3.54
N ILE A 61 -5.16 9.36 -4.48
CA ILE A 61 -4.71 10.54 -5.25
C ILE A 61 -4.97 10.41 -6.76
N GLY A 62 -5.24 9.21 -7.25
CA GLY A 62 -5.64 8.94 -8.63
C GLY A 62 -6.55 7.70 -8.71
N ASN A 63 -6.83 7.21 -9.92
CA ASN A 63 -7.69 6.02 -10.09
C ASN A 63 -7.11 4.78 -9.40
N PHE A 64 -5.80 4.59 -9.59
CA PHE A 64 -5.00 3.48 -9.04
C PHE A 64 -3.80 3.96 -8.22
N GLU A 65 -3.73 5.27 -7.96
CA GLU A 65 -2.61 5.89 -7.25
C GLU A 65 -3.02 6.27 -5.84
N TYR A 66 -2.18 5.89 -4.89
CA TYR A 66 -2.41 6.12 -3.47
C TYR A 66 -1.15 6.69 -2.83
N GLN A 67 -1.31 7.76 -2.05
CA GLN A 67 -0.31 8.12 -1.07
C GLN A 67 -0.41 7.13 0.10
N VAL A 68 0.71 6.55 0.48
CA VAL A 68 0.83 5.63 1.60
C VAL A 68 1.70 6.30 2.66
N ALA A 69 1.30 6.20 3.92
CA ALA A 69 2.10 6.61 5.07
C ALA A 69 2.16 5.47 6.08
N CYS A 70 3.32 5.20 6.66
CA CYS A 70 3.50 4.11 7.62
C CYS A 70 4.38 4.52 8.80
N ARG A 71 4.10 3.93 9.96
CA ARG A 71 4.88 4.06 11.21
C ARG A 71 5.14 2.67 11.80
N ILE A 72 6.29 2.50 12.46
CA ILE A 72 6.64 1.28 13.19
C ILE A 72 6.80 1.63 14.68
N LEU A 73 5.87 1.18 15.52
CA LEU A 73 5.81 1.52 16.93
C LEU A 73 6.94 0.87 17.75
N PRO A 74 7.51 1.58 18.73
CA PRO A 74 7.05 2.87 19.28
C PRO A 74 7.61 4.11 18.57
N ASN A 75 8.28 3.97 17.42
CA ASN A 75 8.76 5.12 16.68
C ASN A 75 7.58 5.86 16.03
N GLU A 76 7.58 7.19 16.12
CA GLU A 76 6.57 8.06 15.50
C GLU A 76 7.00 8.58 14.12
N ASP A 77 8.24 8.29 13.69
CA ASP A 77 8.71 8.63 12.36
C ASP A 77 7.78 8.04 11.29
N THR A 78 7.29 8.93 10.44
CA THR A 78 6.35 8.59 9.36
C THR A 78 7.08 8.61 8.04
N GLU A 79 7.08 7.47 7.36
CA GLU A 79 7.61 7.37 6.01
C GLU A 79 6.46 7.30 5.01
N THR A 80 6.58 8.06 3.92
CA THR A 80 5.52 8.15 2.91
C THR A 80 6.02 7.87 1.51
N TRP A 81 5.12 7.37 0.65
CA TRP A 81 5.40 7.15 -0.76
C TRP A 81 4.11 7.05 -1.59
N ILE A 82 4.26 7.13 -2.91
CA ILE A 82 3.19 6.84 -3.86
C ILE A 82 3.21 5.36 -4.22
N HIS A 83 2.08 4.69 -4.08
CA HIS A 83 1.84 3.34 -4.56
C HIS A 83 0.91 3.36 -5.77
N ILE A 84 1.31 2.64 -6.82
CA ILE A 84 0.50 2.43 -8.02
C ILE A 84 -0.05 1.00 -7.97
N ASP A 85 -1.37 0.88 -7.91
CA ASP A 85 -2.07 -0.40 -7.82
C ASP A 85 -2.28 -1.02 -9.21
N GLY A 86 -1.21 -1.59 -9.77
CA GLY A 86 -1.25 -2.24 -11.08
C GLY A 86 -2.15 -3.49 -11.15
N ILE A 87 -2.46 -4.12 -10.00
CA ILE A 87 -3.39 -5.25 -9.95
C ILE A 87 -4.82 -4.76 -10.19
N ALA A 88 -5.22 -3.67 -9.53
CA ALA A 88 -6.52 -3.05 -9.77
C ALA A 88 -6.67 -2.54 -11.21
N GLU A 89 -5.62 -1.92 -11.76
CA GLU A 89 -5.59 -1.46 -13.15
C GLU A 89 -5.77 -2.62 -14.13
N GLU A 90 -5.01 -3.70 -13.96
CA GLU A 90 -5.09 -4.87 -14.84
C GLU A 90 -6.45 -5.58 -14.74
N ARG A 91 -7.05 -5.63 -13.55
CA ARG A 91 -8.43 -6.13 -13.37
C ARG A 91 -9.43 -5.33 -14.18
N GLU A 92 -9.37 -4.00 -14.12
CA GLU A 92 -10.26 -3.14 -14.91
C GLU A 92 -10.08 -3.43 -16.40
N ARG A 93 -8.83 -3.49 -16.88
CA ARG A 93 -8.52 -3.81 -18.28
C ARG A 93 -9.10 -5.17 -18.70
N LEU A 94 -8.92 -6.22 -17.90
CA LEU A 94 -9.42 -7.56 -18.20
C LEU A 94 -10.94 -7.64 -18.22
N LEU A 95 -11.61 -6.94 -17.29
CA LEU A 95 -13.07 -6.82 -17.29
C LEU A 95 -13.57 -6.15 -18.57
N THR A 96 -12.90 -5.11 -19.08
CA THR A 96 -13.32 -4.43 -20.32
C THR A 96 -13.25 -5.32 -21.57
N ILE A 97 -12.36 -6.32 -21.58
CA ILE A 97 -12.27 -7.31 -22.66
C ILE A 97 -13.06 -8.61 -22.37
N GLY A 98 -13.85 -8.63 -21.29
CA GLY A 98 -14.71 -9.76 -20.91
C GLY A 98 -13.98 -10.96 -20.28
N ASN A 99 -12.70 -10.82 -19.91
CA ASN A 99 -11.96 -11.89 -19.25
C ASN A 99 -12.16 -11.81 -17.73
N THR A 100 -12.89 -12.77 -17.17
CA THR A 100 -13.20 -12.86 -15.73
C THR A 100 -12.52 -14.04 -15.02
N GLU A 101 -11.80 -14.89 -15.76
CA GLU A 101 -11.20 -16.12 -15.23
C GLU A 101 -9.70 -15.97 -14.90
N HIS A 102 -9.13 -14.79 -15.14
CA HIS A 102 -7.71 -14.54 -14.92
C HIS A 102 -7.34 -14.58 -13.41
N PRO A 103 -6.21 -15.19 -13.01
CA PRO A 103 -5.80 -15.29 -11.60
C PRO A 103 -5.64 -13.96 -10.86
N VAL A 104 -5.51 -12.83 -11.58
CA VAL A 104 -5.43 -11.50 -10.96
C VAL A 104 -6.64 -11.19 -10.08
N PHE A 105 -7.82 -11.76 -10.37
CA PHE A 105 -9.03 -11.54 -9.59
C PHE A 105 -8.98 -12.17 -8.20
N SER A 106 -8.05 -13.10 -7.92
CA SER A 106 -7.83 -13.66 -6.58
C SER A 106 -6.76 -12.95 -5.75
N LEU A 107 -6.02 -11.98 -6.31
CA LEU A 107 -4.91 -11.31 -5.62
C LEU A 107 -5.39 -10.11 -4.78
N VAL A 108 -5.13 -10.08 -3.49
CA VAL A 108 -5.43 -8.86 -2.70
C VAL A 108 -4.54 -7.71 -3.17
N CYS A 109 -5.13 -6.54 -3.43
CA CYS A 109 -4.42 -5.34 -3.87
C CYS A 109 -4.69 -4.14 -2.95
N LEU A 110 -3.94 -3.04 -3.12
CA LEU A 110 -4.04 -1.90 -2.22
C LEU A 110 -5.43 -1.25 -2.27
N GLY A 111 -6.08 -1.20 -3.44
CA GLY A 111 -7.43 -0.70 -3.60
C GLY A 111 -8.47 -1.53 -2.85
N ASP A 112 -8.27 -2.84 -2.66
CA ASP A 112 -9.13 -3.67 -1.82
C ASP A 112 -8.95 -3.32 -0.34
N LEU A 113 -7.71 -3.08 0.09
CA LEU A 113 -7.38 -2.65 1.45
C LEU A 113 -7.89 -1.23 1.75
N PHE A 114 -7.82 -0.32 0.77
CA PHE A 114 -8.34 1.03 0.89
C PHE A 114 -9.86 1.06 1.14
N LYS A 115 -10.62 0.17 0.48
CA LYS A 115 -12.08 0.09 0.64
C LYS A 115 -12.50 -0.30 2.06
N ILE A 116 -11.66 -1.06 2.77
CA ILE A 116 -11.92 -1.51 4.16
C ILE A 116 -11.22 -0.63 5.21
N ALA A 117 -10.36 0.29 4.79
CA ALA A 117 -9.71 1.25 5.68
C ALA A 117 -10.72 2.28 6.20
N VAL A 118 -10.54 2.70 7.44
CA VAL A 118 -11.47 3.61 8.14
C VAL A 118 -10.94 5.04 8.11
N PRO A 119 -11.80 6.08 8.02
CA PRO A 119 -11.34 7.46 8.14
C PRO A 119 -10.55 7.69 9.43
N THR A 120 -9.44 8.43 9.34
CA THR A 120 -8.64 8.77 10.52
C THR A 120 -8.67 10.28 10.78
N LEU A 121 -8.61 10.65 12.06
CA LEU A 121 -8.45 12.03 12.53
C LEU A 121 -6.99 12.32 12.91
N LEU A 122 -6.10 11.33 12.79
CA LEU A 122 -4.69 11.51 13.09
C LEU A 122 -4.07 12.45 12.07
N SER A 123 -3.22 13.36 12.55
CA SER A 123 -2.33 14.12 11.69
C SER A 123 -1.27 13.17 11.13
N ILE A 124 -1.25 13.06 9.80
CA ILE A 124 -0.33 12.23 9.02
C ILE A 124 0.73 13.13 8.39
#